data_AF-K2H1G0-F1
#
_entry.id   AF-K2H1G0-F1
#
_cell.length_a   1.000
_cell.length_b   1.000
_cell.length_c   1.000
_cell.angle_alpha   90.00
_cell.angle_beta   90.00
_cell.angle_gamma   90.00
#
_symmetry.space_group_name_H-M   'P 1'
#
loop_
_entity.id
_entity.type
_entity.pdbx_description
1 polymer ?
#
loop_
_entity_poly.entity_id
_entity_poly.type
_entity_poly.pdbx_seq_one_letter_code
_entity_poly.pdbx_strand_id
1 'polypeptide(L)'
;MSNQPCVIQPSPIPSKKRVSFAKKLEGIAETCIRELSPHSPRSIRPGFLSSRTSFTPKKPRTGFICSTSAFGQTMENIITEESYQPEQLIKEFKNHSYQLISNLDYIFVKQRRVALFHLEPEKRRILQKFCSDILKNKITKEQLLILTFSDENIHDDNCKAFLDDIIQNQSTLFQLEGDPLFDSDGRIVECSSEELWSLALDPFLPDYLTSIFVYVAPLFTTLEFIVDHLQIEQMYCDNNPRLDEERLKKLQKIRDIALSAPRCYTKIPAKIQKQMTEIFTTNNTPRVLVNEIRGALRLPSLPEKMSALEEFATVRSNSLYSSRRSYKLRRGMATSLRLSETGPHPKQEEEEEEKGTPSIQITQQYEDTFFLFKEKSSVIARQLALFDQKLIKRVEKYDLAKEQVDKCKSVQQYVENLQRIEEFFLDITKDKKSLEKVIKLGCCCSDINEMNMAHLIFSVLVRRSIDLSEQFKSLRKERKEEYNKLYSLFSIDKNNAIYRNRLKIIPPTEARIIVFSLWMKDMISLQEINVHLGDHLNINRLRLSAMKINEFIICQNEAFMYEENEEIQNYFMSL
;
A
#
# COMPACT_ATOMS: atom_id res chain seq x y z
N MET A 1 -27.22 51.32 -22.17
CA MET A 1 -27.59 50.86 -20.82
C MET A 1 -27.65 49.33 -20.86
N SER A 2 -26.76 48.71 -20.10
CA SER A 2 -26.73 47.31 -19.61
C SER A 2 -27.38 46.19 -20.44
N ASN A 3 -26.55 45.47 -21.20
CA ASN A 3 -26.78 44.08 -21.62
C ASN A 3 -26.46 43.15 -20.45
N GLN A 4 -27.46 42.43 -19.93
CA GLN A 4 -27.25 41.27 -19.04
C GLN A 4 -27.12 39.99 -19.88
N PRO A 5 -26.13 39.12 -19.63
CA PRO A 5 -26.03 37.84 -20.31
C PRO A 5 -26.99 36.83 -19.67
N CYS A 6 -27.75 36.16 -20.54
CA CYS A 6 -28.65 35.07 -20.22
C CYS A 6 -27.84 33.86 -19.74
N VAL A 7 -27.99 33.49 -18.46
CA VAL A 7 -27.38 32.29 -17.87
C VAL A 7 -28.18 31.07 -18.32
N ILE A 8 -27.65 30.33 -19.29
CA ILE A 8 -28.17 29.02 -19.69
C ILE A 8 -27.74 28.02 -18.61
N GLN A 9 -28.69 27.55 -17.81
CA GLN A 9 -28.47 26.38 -16.95
C GLN A 9 -28.34 25.12 -17.83
N PRO A 10 -27.30 24.29 -17.66
CA PRO A 10 -27.26 23.00 -18.34
C PRO A 10 -28.24 22.04 -17.65
N SER A 11 -29.19 21.55 -18.43
CA SER A 11 -30.09 20.45 -18.06
C SER A 11 -29.29 19.21 -17.63
N PRO A 12 -29.79 18.42 -16.67
CA PRO A 12 -29.11 17.22 -16.20
C PRO A 12 -29.08 16.18 -17.32
N ILE A 13 -27.87 15.80 -17.75
CA ILE A 13 -27.65 14.67 -18.65
C ILE A 13 -28.05 13.39 -17.88
N PRO A 14 -28.98 12.57 -18.40
CA PRO A 14 -29.39 11.36 -17.71
C PRO A 14 -28.25 10.35 -17.67
N SER A 15 -27.78 10.05 -16.46
CA SER A 15 -26.79 9.02 -16.13
C SER A 15 -27.39 7.60 -16.33
N LYS A 16 -27.53 7.17 -17.58
CA LYS A 16 -27.85 5.77 -17.91
C LYS A 16 -26.91 5.26 -18.99
N LYS A 17 -25.69 4.92 -18.55
CA LYS A 17 -24.73 3.95 -19.12
C LYS A 17 -23.47 3.98 -18.24
N ARG A 18 -23.64 3.60 -16.98
CA ARG A 18 -22.53 3.25 -16.09
C ARG A 18 -22.81 1.86 -15.56
N VAL A 19 -21.74 1.09 -15.40
CA VAL A 19 -21.68 -0.25 -14.84
C VAL A 19 -21.97 -1.40 -15.82
N SER A 20 -20.93 -1.92 -16.49
CA SER A 20 -21.01 -3.18 -17.26
C SER A 20 -19.89 -4.19 -17.02
N PHE A 21 -18.92 -3.92 -16.13
CA PHE A 21 -17.84 -4.88 -15.84
C PHE A 21 -17.87 -5.37 -14.38
N ALA A 22 -17.85 -4.46 -13.40
CA ALA A 22 -18.00 -4.81 -11.98
C ALA A 22 -19.34 -5.50 -11.68
N LYS A 23 -20.46 -5.02 -12.22
CA LYS A 23 -21.78 -5.72 -12.14
C LYS A 23 -21.84 -7.01 -12.93
N LYS A 24 -20.99 -7.21 -13.95
CA LYS A 24 -20.97 -8.47 -14.72
C LYS A 24 -20.25 -9.56 -13.91
N LEU A 25 -19.18 -9.19 -13.20
CA LEU A 25 -18.48 -10.09 -12.25
C LEU A 25 -19.28 -10.32 -10.96
N GLU A 26 -19.90 -9.28 -10.38
CA GLU A 26 -20.80 -9.41 -9.21
C GLU A 26 -22.09 -10.14 -9.57
N GLY A 27 -22.70 -9.86 -10.72
CA GLY A 27 -23.93 -10.52 -11.16
C GLY A 27 -23.73 -12.03 -11.37
N ILE A 28 -22.57 -12.46 -11.87
CA ILE A 28 -22.25 -13.89 -11.99
C ILE A 28 -22.04 -14.51 -10.60
N ALA A 29 -21.30 -13.85 -9.71
CA ALA A 29 -21.06 -14.36 -8.35
C ALA A 29 -22.33 -14.41 -7.48
N GLU A 30 -23.19 -13.39 -7.53
CA GLU A 30 -24.45 -13.32 -6.78
C GLU A 30 -25.50 -14.32 -7.28
N THR A 31 -25.54 -14.57 -8.60
CA THR A 31 -26.45 -15.57 -9.19
C THR A 31 -26.00 -17.00 -8.79
N CYS A 32 -24.69 -17.27 -8.77
CA CYS A 32 -24.15 -18.56 -8.34
C CYS A 32 -24.41 -18.85 -6.84
N ILE A 33 -24.41 -17.83 -5.97
CA ILE A 33 -24.64 -17.99 -4.53
C ILE A 33 -26.11 -18.24 -4.20
N ARG A 34 -27.05 -17.65 -4.96
CA ARG A 34 -28.50 -17.90 -4.78
C ARG A 34 -28.92 -19.30 -5.19
N GLU A 35 -28.31 -19.88 -6.21
CA GLU A 35 -28.67 -21.23 -6.69
C GLU A 35 -28.02 -22.36 -5.88
N LEU A 36 -26.92 -22.10 -5.18
CA LEU A 36 -26.19 -23.10 -4.38
C LEU A 36 -26.58 -23.16 -2.89
N SER A 37 -27.52 -22.33 -2.43
CA SER A 37 -28.03 -22.37 -1.04
C SER A 37 -29.52 -22.70 -0.93
N PRO A 38 -29.97 -23.97 -1.07
CA PRO A 38 -31.33 -24.33 -0.69
C PRO A 38 -31.51 -24.55 0.82
N HIS A 39 -30.46 -24.73 1.62
CA HIS A 39 -30.60 -25.16 3.02
C HIS A 39 -29.65 -24.43 3.97
N SER A 40 -30.10 -23.32 4.57
CA SER A 40 -29.59 -22.89 5.87
C SER A 40 -30.43 -23.57 6.97
N PRO A 41 -29.82 -24.30 7.94
CA PRO A 41 -30.53 -24.70 9.13
C PRO A 41 -30.70 -23.50 10.06
N ARG A 42 -31.89 -23.48 10.65
CA ARG A 42 -32.46 -22.47 11.55
C ARG A 42 -31.56 -22.06 12.71
N SER A 43 -31.72 -20.79 13.07
CA SER A 43 -31.28 -20.15 14.31
C SER A 43 -31.51 -20.98 15.57
N ILE A 44 -30.49 -21.09 16.42
CA ILE A 44 -30.66 -21.42 17.84
C ILE A 44 -30.15 -20.24 18.66
N ARG A 45 -31.06 -19.66 19.47
CA ARG A 45 -30.80 -18.60 20.46
C ARG A 45 -30.04 -19.14 21.68
N PRO A 46 -29.34 -18.27 22.44
CA PRO A 46 -28.50 -18.66 23.56
C PRO A 46 -29.33 -18.95 24.82
N GLY A 47 -29.04 -20.08 25.48
CA GLY A 47 -29.62 -20.48 26.75
C GLY A 47 -28.61 -20.42 27.88
N PHE A 48 -28.86 -19.54 28.83
CA PHE A 48 -28.28 -19.50 30.18
C PHE A 48 -28.19 -20.89 30.82
N LEU A 49 -27.04 -21.24 31.41
CA LEU A 49 -26.96 -22.10 32.59
C LEU A 49 -25.78 -21.67 33.48
N SER A 50 -26.17 -21.02 34.57
CA SER A 50 -25.42 -20.84 35.81
C SER A 50 -25.13 -22.20 36.44
N SER A 51 -23.89 -22.44 36.87
CA SER A 51 -23.67 -23.17 38.12
C SER A 51 -22.33 -22.80 38.75
N ARG A 52 -22.45 -22.40 40.01
CA ARG A 52 -21.40 -22.05 40.96
C ARG A 52 -20.51 -23.26 41.24
N THR A 53 -19.20 -23.07 41.23
CA THR A 53 -18.31 -23.75 42.17
C THR A 53 -17.38 -22.71 42.79
N SER A 54 -17.50 -22.58 44.10
CA SER A 54 -16.76 -21.68 44.96
C SER A 54 -15.33 -22.19 45.15
N PHE A 55 -14.36 -21.46 44.61
CA PHE A 55 -12.97 -21.53 45.04
C PHE A 55 -12.57 -20.16 45.57
N THR A 56 -12.36 -20.07 46.89
CA THR A 56 -11.76 -18.91 47.55
C THR A 56 -10.30 -18.77 47.08
N PRO A 57 -9.92 -17.68 46.38
CA PRO A 57 -8.52 -17.40 46.11
C PRO A 57 -7.94 -16.60 47.29
N LYS A 58 -6.79 -17.07 47.78
CA LYS A 58 -5.89 -16.30 48.62
C LYS A 58 -5.61 -14.93 47.98
N LYS A 59 -5.60 -13.87 48.81
CA LYS A 59 -5.24 -12.50 48.46
C LYS A 59 -4.05 -12.45 47.47
N PRO A 60 -4.21 -11.95 46.24
CA PRO A 60 -3.10 -11.45 45.46
C PRO A 60 -2.80 -10.03 45.93
N ARG A 61 -1.52 -9.76 46.20
CA ARG A 61 -1.00 -8.40 46.39
C ARG A 61 -1.42 -7.55 45.19
N THR A 62 -2.07 -6.43 45.48
CA THR A 62 -2.46 -5.38 44.53
C THR A 62 -1.22 -4.82 43.84
N GLY A 63 -0.94 -5.32 42.64
CA GLY A 63 -0.17 -4.66 41.61
C GLY A 63 -1.04 -4.66 40.36
N PHE A 64 -2.11 -3.85 40.38
CA PHE A 64 -2.87 -3.57 39.17
C PHE A 64 -1.97 -2.73 38.27
N ILE A 65 -1.32 -3.37 37.29
CA ILE A 65 -0.80 -2.65 36.13
C ILE A 65 -2.05 -2.30 35.32
N CYS A 66 -2.65 -1.15 35.65
CA CYS A 66 -3.65 -0.52 34.82
C CYS A 66 -2.96 -0.21 33.48
N SER A 67 -3.57 -0.59 32.35
CA SER A 67 -3.05 -0.15 31.05
C SER A 67 -2.99 1.39 31.05
N THR A 68 -1.95 1.96 30.46
CA THR A 68 -1.74 3.42 30.40
C THR A 68 -2.98 4.18 29.90
N SER A 69 -3.75 3.56 28.99
CA SER A 69 -5.02 4.10 28.49
C SER A 69 -6.16 4.10 29.53
N ALA A 70 -6.29 3.05 30.35
CA ALA A 70 -7.33 3.02 31.40
C ALA A 70 -7.00 4.01 32.54
N PHE A 71 -5.71 4.20 32.86
CA PHE A 71 -5.28 5.26 33.76
C PHE A 71 -5.52 6.66 33.14
N GLY A 72 -5.20 6.84 31.85
CA GLY A 72 -5.46 8.09 31.13
C GLY A 72 -6.93 8.53 31.15
N GLN A 73 -7.86 7.61 30.89
CA GLN A 73 -9.31 7.87 31.00
C GLN A 73 -9.74 8.22 32.42
N THR A 74 -9.16 7.54 33.42
CA THR A 74 -9.43 7.83 34.84
C THR A 74 -8.96 9.24 35.21
N MET A 75 -7.76 9.63 34.75
CA MET A 75 -7.23 10.98 34.97
C MET A 75 -8.07 12.03 34.26
N GLU A 76 -8.48 11.78 33.02
CA GLU A 76 -9.35 12.69 32.26
C GLU A 76 -10.66 12.97 33.03
N ASN A 77 -11.30 11.94 33.58
CA ASN A 77 -12.52 12.07 34.38
C ASN A 77 -12.27 12.90 35.66
N ILE A 78 -11.21 12.61 36.40
CA ILE A 78 -10.86 13.34 37.64
C ILE A 78 -10.58 14.83 37.34
N ILE A 79 -9.90 15.11 36.23
CA ILE A 79 -9.50 16.47 35.84
C ILE A 79 -10.71 17.27 35.30
N THR A 80 -11.68 16.60 34.67
CA THR A 80 -12.90 17.22 34.15
C THR A 80 -13.95 17.49 35.23
N GLU A 81 -13.93 16.77 36.36
CA GLU A 81 -14.81 16.99 37.53
C GLU A 81 -14.41 18.23 38.39
N GLU A 82 -13.45 19.05 37.94
CA GLU A 82 -13.00 20.34 38.52
C GLU A 82 -12.54 20.34 40.00
N SER A 83 -12.36 19.17 40.62
CA SER A 83 -12.09 19.04 42.06
C SER A 83 -10.73 18.41 42.40
N TYR A 84 -9.74 18.53 41.52
CA TYR A 84 -8.42 17.94 41.72
C TYR A 84 -7.43 18.88 42.44
N GLN A 85 -6.54 18.30 43.24
CA GLN A 85 -5.40 19.01 43.86
C GLN A 85 -4.13 18.77 43.02
N PRO A 86 -3.44 19.82 42.54
CA PRO A 86 -2.28 19.68 41.65
C PRO A 86 -1.17 18.78 42.21
N GLU A 87 -0.88 18.86 43.51
CA GLU A 87 0.16 18.06 44.17
C GLU A 87 -0.19 16.57 44.22
N GLN A 88 -1.47 16.25 44.42
CA GLN A 88 -1.96 14.87 44.39
C GLN A 88 -1.88 14.32 42.97
N LEU A 89 -2.22 15.14 41.98
CA LEU A 89 -2.18 14.78 40.58
C LEU A 89 -0.76 14.49 40.09
N ILE A 90 0.22 15.33 40.46
CA ILE A 90 1.65 15.08 40.18
C ILE A 90 2.09 13.75 40.78
N LYS A 91 1.68 13.48 42.03
CA LYS A 91 2.00 12.20 42.69
C LYS A 91 1.42 11.02 41.94
N GLU A 92 0.17 11.10 41.49
CA GLU A 92 -0.47 10.03 40.72
C GLU A 92 0.19 9.81 39.35
N PHE A 93 0.53 10.88 38.64
CA PHE A 93 1.26 10.81 37.37
C PHE A 93 2.63 10.13 37.57
N LYS A 94 3.38 10.53 38.60
CA LYS A 94 4.68 9.92 38.94
C LYS A 94 4.56 8.45 39.33
N ASN A 95 3.59 8.10 40.18
CA ASN A 95 3.35 6.72 40.62
C ASN A 95 3.06 5.77 39.46
N HIS A 96 2.42 6.27 38.40
CA HIS A 96 2.05 5.49 37.21
C HIS A 96 2.99 5.71 36.02
N SER A 97 4.07 6.49 36.20
CA SER A 97 4.96 6.91 35.11
C SER A 97 4.20 7.47 33.89
N TYR A 98 3.11 8.18 34.16
CA TYR A 98 2.23 8.71 33.15
C TYR A 98 2.71 10.10 32.73
N GLN A 99 2.90 10.27 31.43
CA GLN A 99 3.32 11.53 30.80
C GLN A 99 2.39 11.87 29.64
N LEU A 100 2.04 13.15 29.52
CA LEU A 100 1.17 13.63 28.44
C LEU A 100 1.87 13.58 27.08
N ILE A 101 3.19 13.78 27.03
CA ILE A 101 3.98 13.66 25.82
C ILE A 101 5.05 12.60 26.04
N SER A 102 4.83 11.43 25.44
CA SER A 102 5.77 10.31 25.49
C SER A 102 6.77 10.30 24.34
N ASN A 103 6.44 10.89 23.20
CA ASN A 103 7.34 11.04 22.08
C ASN A 103 7.85 12.48 22.02
N LEU A 104 9.13 12.67 22.36
CA LEU A 104 9.76 14.00 22.34
C LEU A 104 9.91 14.56 20.93
N ASP A 105 9.90 13.72 19.88
CA ASP A 105 9.97 14.18 18.49
C ASP A 105 8.85 15.20 18.17
N TYR A 106 7.71 15.11 18.84
CA TYR A 106 6.59 16.04 18.66
C TYR A 106 6.91 17.47 19.09
N ILE A 107 7.90 17.71 19.95
CA ILE A 107 8.30 19.07 20.32
C ILE A 107 9.06 19.77 19.18
N PHE A 108 9.54 19.01 18.19
CA PHE A 108 10.26 19.53 17.03
C PHE A 108 9.39 19.65 15.77
N VAL A 109 8.17 19.10 15.79
CA VAL A 109 7.20 19.28 14.70
C VAL A 109 6.89 20.77 14.54
N LYS A 110 7.07 21.27 13.32
CA LYS A 110 6.94 22.71 13.00
C LYS A 110 5.50 23.19 13.20
N GLN A 111 4.53 22.38 12.77
CA GLN A 111 3.09 22.66 12.92
C GLN A 111 2.62 22.19 14.31
N ARG A 112 2.63 23.07 15.31
CA ARG A 112 2.28 22.72 16.71
C ARG A 112 0.92 22.05 16.87
N ARG A 113 -0.06 22.49 16.09
CA ARG A 113 -1.40 21.92 16.11
C ARG A 113 -1.35 20.43 15.72
N VAL A 114 -0.61 20.07 14.68
CA VAL A 114 -0.42 18.67 14.28
C VAL A 114 0.29 17.85 15.36
N ALA A 115 1.30 18.42 16.03
CA ALA A 115 1.97 17.75 17.15
C ALA A 115 0.99 17.38 18.28
N LEU A 116 0.11 18.31 18.65
CA LEU A 116 -0.90 18.10 19.69
C LEU A 116 -1.97 17.07 19.28
N PHE A 117 -2.38 17.08 18.02
CA PHE A 117 -3.40 16.17 17.52
C PHE A 117 -2.90 14.74 17.28
N HIS A 118 -1.58 14.52 17.22
CA HIS A 118 -0.98 13.19 17.27
C HIS A 118 -0.97 12.56 18.68
N LEU A 119 -1.21 13.36 19.73
CA LEU A 119 -1.39 12.82 21.08
C LEU A 119 -2.69 12.03 21.17
N GLU A 120 -2.71 11.03 22.05
CA GLU A 120 -3.93 10.30 22.40
C GLU A 120 -5.04 11.29 22.83
N PRO A 121 -6.31 11.08 22.42
CA PRO A 121 -7.38 12.03 22.69
C PRO A 121 -7.50 12.43 24.16
N GLU A 122 -7.34 11.47 25.08
CA GLU A 122 -7.34 11.70 26.52
C GLU A 122 -6.21 12.65 26.96
N LYS A 123 -4.98 12.42 26.49
CA LYS A 123 -3.80 13.24 26.81
C LYS A 123 -3.95 14.65 26.28
N ARG A 124 -4.48 14.79 25.06
CA ARG A 124 -4.74 16.09 24.44
C ARG A 124 -5.75 16.91 25.24
N ARG A 125 -6.85 16.30 25.68
CA ARG A 125 -7.87 16.98 26.50
C ARG A 125 -7.34 17.36 27.88
N ILE A 126 -6.58 16.48 28.52
CA ILE A 126 -5.91 16.77 29.79
C ILE A 126 -4.96 17.97 29.62
N LEU A 127 -4.11 17.95 28.60
CA LEU A 127 -3.17 19.04 28.32
C LEU A 127 -3.90 20.36 28.05
N GLN A 128 -4.97 20.34 27.26
CA GLN A 128 -5.81 21.51 27.00
C GLN A 128 -6.39 22.10 28.30
N LYS A 129 -6.93 21.25 29.18
CA LYS A 129 -7.47 21.65 30.47
C LYS A 129 -6.39 22.28 31.35
N PHE A 130 -5.21 21.69 31.41
CA PHE A 130 -4.08 22.24 32.15
C PHE A 130 -3.60 23.59 31.60
N CYS A 131 -3.51 23.76 30.27
CA CYS A 131 -3.20 25.06 29.68
C CYS A 131 -4.24 26.12 30.09
N SER A 132 -5.53 25.76 30.15
CA SER A 132 -6.58 26.66 30.62
C SER A 132 -6.48 26.96 32.12
N ASP A 133 -6.09 25.98 32.91
CA ASP A 133 -5.95 26.11 34.36
C ASP A 133 -4.70 26.91 34.76
N ILE A 134 -3.64 26.94 33.92
CA ILE A 134 -2.54 27.92 34.05
C ILE A 134 -3.06 29.35 33.90
N LEU A 135 -3.87 29.63 32.87
CA LEU A 135 -4.43 30.98 32.66
C LEU A 135 -5.35 31.42 33.81
N LYS A 136 -5.92 30.47 34.54
CA LYS A 136 -6.75 30.69 35.74
C LYS A 136 -5.94 30.68 37.03
N ASN A 137 -4.60 30.58 36.97
CA ASN A 137 -3.69 30.46 38.11
C ASN A 137 -4.01 29.28 39.05
N LYS A 138 -4.59 28.19 38.54
CA LYS A 138 -4.87 26.96 39.32
C LYS A 138 -3.68 26.02 39.37
N ILE A 139 -2.81 26.04 38.36
CA ILE A 139 -1.55 25.29 38.31
C ILE A 139 -0.42 26.20 37.80
N THR A 140 0.82 25.91 38.16
CA THR A 140 1.99 26.65 37.67
C THR A 140 2.56 26.03 36.38
N LYS A 141 3.34 26.79 35.62
CA LYS A 141 4.06 26.28 34.44
C LYS A 141 5.00 25.13 34.78
N GLU A 142 5.70 25.23 35.91
CA GLU A 142 6.61 24.20 36.41
C GLU A 142 5.86 22.90 36.72
N GLN A 143 4.68 23.00 37.32
CA GLN A 143 3.81 21.84 37.56
C GLN A 143 3.37 21.20 36.23
N LEU A 144 2.97 21.99 35.22
CA LEU A 144 2.62 21.44 33.91
C LEU A 144 3.82 20.77 33.22
N LEU A 145 5.02 21.32 33.36
CA LEU A 145 6.25 20.74 32.80
C LEU A 145 6.50 19.33 33.37
N ILE A 146 6.33 19.16 34.69
CA ILE A 146 6.43 17.87 35.39
C ILE A 146 5.33 16.90 34.96
N LEU A 147 4.11 17.38 34.68
CA LEU A 147 3.00 16.53 34.25
C LEU A 147 3.12 16.12 32.77
N THR A 148 3.79 16.93 31.95
CA THR A 148 3.86 16.74 30.50
C THR A 148 5.01 15.82 30.11
N PHE A 149 6.18 15.99 30.72
CA PHE A 149 7.42 15.33 30.34
C PHE A 149 8.01 14.50 31.48
N SER A 150 8.89 13.57 31.13
CA SER A 150 9.69 12.82 32.11
C SER A 150 10.63 13.72 32.92
N ASP A 151 11.01 13.28 34.12
CA ASP A 151 11.93 13.99 35.02
C ASP A 151 13.30 14.32 34.36
N GLU A 152 13.71 13.61 33.31
CA GLU A 152 14.95 13.89 32.57
C GLU A 152 14.82 15.11 31.64
N ASN A 153 13.61 15.44 31.20
CA ASN A 153 13.35 16.46 30.16
C ASN A 153 12.79 17.77 30.71
N ILE A 154 12.41 17.81 31.99
CA ILE A 154 11.85 19.02 32.62
C ILE A 154 12.83 20.21 32.62
N HIS A 155 14.12 19.96 32.45
CA HIS A 155 15.11 21.03 32.38
C HIS A 155 15.48 21.45 30.96
N ASP A 156 14.99 20.74 29.93
CA ASP A 156 15.24 21.05 28.52
C ASP A 156 14.51 22.34 28.10
N ASP A 157 15.27 23.27 27.53
CA ASP A 157 14.76 24.55 27.07
C ASP A 157 13.80 24.41 25.87
N ASN A 158 13.96 23.36 25.04
CA ASN A 158 13.01 23.06 23.97
C ASN A 158 11.65 22.64 24.53
N CYS A 159 11.65 21.84 25.60
CA CYS A 159 10.42 21.41 26.28
C CYS A 159 9.70 22.61 26.92
N LYS A 160 10.45 23.52 27.55
CA LYS A 160 9.90 24.77 28.11
C LYS A 160 9.32 25.68 27.02
N ALA A 161 10.09 25.92 25.95
CA ALA A 161 9.66 26.74 24.83
C ALA A 161 8.41 26.19 24.14
N PHE A 162 8.33 24.87 23.97
CA PHE A 162 7.16 24.19 23.43
C PHE A 162 5.91 24.39 24.30
N LEU A 163 6.02 24.21 25.61
CA LEU A 163 4.88 24.45 26.51
C LEU A 163 4.47 25.92 26.57
N ASP A 164 5.44 26.84 26.60
CA ASP A 164 5.16 28.27 26.58
C ASP A 164 4.36 28.68 25.34
N ASP A 165 4.76 28.16 24.17
CA ASP A 165 4.06 28.36 22.90
C ASP A 165 2.63 27.80 22.94
N ILE A 166 2.45 26.58 23.44
CA ILE A 166 1.11 25.97 23.58
C ILE A 166 0.22 26.78 24.52
N ILE A 167 0.73 27.19 25.69
CA ILE A 167 -0.05 27.94 26.68
C ILE A 167 -0.51 29.28 26.09
N GLN A 168 0.38 29.98 25.39
CA GLN A 168 0.11 31.27 24.75
C GLN A 168 -0.93 31.13 23.62
N ASN A 169 -0.85 30.05 22.84
CA ASN A 169 -1.66 29.84 21.64
C ASN A 169 -2.79 28.81 21.82
N GLN A 170 -3.15 28.44 23.05
CA GLN A 170 -4.08 27.33 23.30
C GLN A 170 -5.48 27.52 22.67
N SER A 171 -5.92 28.77 22.50
CA SER A 171 -7.25 29.07 21.96
C SER A 171 -7.40 28.62 20.51
N THR A 172 -6.30 28.55 19.75
CA THR A 172 -6.29 28.11 18.34
C THR A 172 -5.73 26.70 18.19
N LEU A 173 -4.71 26.33 18.97
CA LEU A 173 -3.98 25.07 18.80
C LEU A 173 -4.81 23.80 19.11
N PHE A 174 -5.84 23.89 19.95
CA PHE A 174 -6.70 22.75 20.28
C PHE A 174 -8.02 22.71 19.50
N GLN A 175 -8.25 23.65 18.57
CA GLN A 175 -9.46 23.65 17.75
C GLN A 175 -9.43 22.54 16.70
N LEU A 176 -10.59 21.95 16.39
CA LEU A 176 -10.73 20.97 15.30
C LEU A 176 -10.70 21.66 13.93
N GLU A 177 -11.20 22.89 13.89
CA GLU A 177 -11.26 23.77 12.72
C GLU A 177 -9.94 24.49 12.48
N GLY A 178 -9.59 24.66 11.21
CA GLY A 178 -8.39 25.34 10.74
C GLY A 178 -7.68 24.53 9.67
N ASP A 179 -6.43 24.87 9.37
CA ASP A 179 -5.60 24.16 8.39
C ASP A 179 -4.39 23.54 9.10
N PRO A 180 -4.32 22.22 9.28
CA PRO A 180 -5.28 21.20 8.83
C PRO A 180 -6.56 21.10 9.70
N LEU A 181 -7.62 20.52 9.16
CA LEU A 181 -8.87 20.19 9.87
C LEU A 181 -8.78 18.76 10.44
N PHE A 182 -9.20 18.58 11.69
CA PHE A 182 -9.13 17.30 12.39
C PHE A 182 -10.51 16.71 12.71
N ASP A 183 -10.59 15.38 12.79
CA ASP A 183 -11.71 14.68 13.41
C ASP A 183 -11.55 14.59 14.94
N SER A 184 -12.56 14.04 15.62
CA SER A 184 -12.56 13.84 17.09
C SER A 184 -11.40 12.97 17.58
N ASP A 185 -10.91 12.06 16.72
CA ASP A 185 -9.82 11.14 17.03
C ASP A 185 -8.45 11.80 16.79
N GLY A 186 -8.41 13.00 16.20
CA GLY A 186 -7.21 13.76 15.89
C GLY A 186 -6.53 13.38 14.57
N ARG A 187 -7.26 12.74 13.66
CA ARG A 187 -6.78 12.48 12.30
C ARG A 187 -7.05 13.70 11.43
N ILE A 188 -6.11 13.98 10.53
CA ILE A 188 -6.29 15.01 9.51
C ILE A 188 -7.36 14.54 8.52
N VAL A 189 -8.44 15.31 8.43
CA VAL A 189 -9.54 15.09 7.50
C VAL A 189 -9.33 15.92 6.23
N GLU A 190 -9.02 17.21 6.42
CA GLU A 190 -8.83 18.17 5.34
C GLU A 190 -7.58 19.02 5.57
N CYS A 191 -6.89 19.45 4.53
CA CYS A 191 -5.88 20.51 4.62
C CYS A 191 -5.64 21.17 3.25
N SER A 192 -5.06 22.36 3.23
CA SER A 192 -4.65 22.99 1.96
C SER A 192 -3.47 22.24 1.34
N SER A 193 -3.21 22.47 0.05
CA SER A 193 -2.04 21.91 -0.64
C SER A 193 -0.72 22.41 -0.04
N GLU A 194 -0.68 23.67 0.40
CA GLU A 194 0.46 24.32 1.05
C GLU A 194 0.77 23.65 2.40
N GLU A 195 -0.27 23.46 3.20
CA GLU A 195 -0.16 22.78 4.48
C GLU A 195 0.26 21.32 4.29
N LEU A 196 -0.34 20.61 3.34
CA LEU A 196 0.04 19.23 3.03
C LEU A 196 1.53 19.13 2.66
N TRP A 197 2.06 20.09 1.88
CA TRP A 197 3.48 20.14 1.52
C TRP A 197 4.37 20.28 2.75
N SER A 198 4.05 21.24 3.62
CA SER A 198 4.75 21.47 4.88
C SER A 198 4.80 20.20 5.73
N LEU A 199 3.65 19.53 5.88
CA LEU A 199 3.53 18.29 6.66
C LEU A 199 4.22 17.09 6.01
N ALA A 200 4.19 16.99 4.68
CA ALA A 200 4.83 15.90 3.94
C ALA A 200 6.36 15.94 4.04
N LEU A 201 6.95 17.09 4.35
CA LEU A 201 8.40 17.26 4.51
C LEU A 201 8.86 17.28 5.98
N ASP A 202 7.94 17.39 6.94
CA ASP A 202 8.30 17.38 8.37
C ASP A 202 8.90 16.00 8.73
N PRO A 203 10.15 15.92 9.21
CA PRO A 203 10.87 14.68 9.44
C PRO A 203 10.34 13.86 10.63
N PHE A 204 9.53 14.48 11.50
CA PHE A 204 8.94 13.84 12.67
C PHE A 204 7.51 13.35 12.42
N LEU A 205 6.94 13.64 11.24
CA LEU A 205 5.62 13.18 10.83
C LEU A 205 5.66 11.89 10.00
N PRO A 206 4.57 11.09 10.00
CA PRO A 206 4.50 9.81 9.30
C PRO A 206 4.72 9.90 7.78
N ASP A 207 5.40 8.90 7.21
CA ASP A 207 5.74 8.83 5.77
C ASP A 207 4.52 8.70 4.84
N TYR A 208 3.33 8.40 5.37
CA TYR A 208 2.13 8.36 4.52
C TYR A 208 1.81 9.74 3.94
N LEU A 209 2.18 10.84 4.61
CA LEU A 209 1.98 12.20 4.10
C LEU A 209 2.90 12.46 2.90
N THR A 210 4.15 12.06 2.98
CA THR A 210 5.09 12.07 1.86
C THR A 210 4.59 11.17 0.71
N SER A 211 4.04 10.01 1.04
CA SER A 211 3.48 9.05 0.06
C SER A 211 2.34 9.63 -0.78
N ILE A 212 1.58 10.60 -0.24
CA ILE A 212 0.52 11.30 -0.99
C ILE A 212 1.12 12.06 -2.19
N PHE A 213 2.22 12.79 -2.00
CA PHE A 213 2.89 13.45 -3.13
C PHE A 213 3.57 12.45 -4.07
N VAL A 214 4.17 11.40 -3.53
CA VAL A 214 4.88 10.36 -4.30
C VAL A 214 3.96 9.66 -5.30
N TYR A 215 2.73 9.32 -4.91
CA TYR A 215 1.85 8.46 -5.70
C TYR A 215 0.64 9.16 -6.31
N VAL A 216 0.14 10.24 -5.71
CA VAL A 216 -1.15 10.83 -6.11
C VAL A 216 -1.12 12.35 -6.28
N ALA A 217 0.07 12.97 -6.33
CA ALA A 217 0.20 14.40 -6.63
C ALA A 217 -0.64 14.91 -7.81
N PRO A 218 -0.72 14.21 -8.97
CA PRO A 218 -1.51 14.68 -10.11
C PRO A 218 -3.01 14.83 -9.84
N LEU A 219 -3.53 14.24 -8.76
CA LEU A 219 -4.94 14.37 -8.39
C LEU A 219 -5.29 15.72 -7.77
N PHE A 220 -4.31 16.45 -7.23
CA PHE A 220 -4.58 17.66 -6.44
C PHE A 220 -3.62 18.82 -6.69
N THR A 221 -2.48 18.59 -7.36
CA THR A 221 -1.49 19.63 -7.60
C THR A 221 -0.80 19.50 -8.96
N THR A 222 -0.15 20.58 -9.39
CA THR A 222 0.61 20.64 -10.63
C THR A 222 2.09 20.30 -10.38
N LEU A 223 2.80 19.96 -11.46
CA LEU A 223 4.23 19.72 -11.34
C LEU A 223 4.99 21.04 -11.11
N GLU A 224 4.48 22.15 -11.65
CA GLU A 224 4.96 23.51 -11.37
C GLU A 224 4.99 23.79 -9.86
N PHE A 225 3.88 23.53 -9.15
CA PHE A 225 3.80 23.71 -7.70
C PHE A 225 4.90 22.93 -6.97
N ILE A 226 5.10 21.66 -7.32
CA ILE A 226 6.12 20.81 -6.70
C ILE A 226 7.52 21.37 -6.95
N VAL A 227 7.80 21.80 -8.18
CA VAL A 227 9.12 22.32 -8.55
C VAL A 227 9.44 23.63 -7.83
N ASP A 228 8.47 24.56 -7.79
CA ASP A 228 8.64 25.84 -7.11
C ASP A 228 8.96 25.62 -5.61
N HIS A 229 8.27 24.68 -4.98
CA HIS A 229 8.54 24.32 -3.59
C HIS A 229 9.87 23.59 -3.39
N LEU A 230 10.25 22.68 -4.28
CA LEU A 230 11.56 22.03 -4.25
C LEU A 230 12.70 23.06 -4.37
N GLN A 231 12.53 24.12 -5.18
CA GLN A 231 13.50 25.21 -5.29
C GLN A 231 13.68 25.95 -3.96
N ILE A 232 12.57 26.29 -3.29
CA ILE A 232 12.58 26.96 -1.98
C ILE A 232 13.32 26.09 -0.95
N GLU A 233 13.00 24.79 -0.90
CA GLU A 233 13.61 23.85 0.04
C GLU A 233 15.11 23.62 -0.23
N GLN A 234 15.51 23.59 -1.51
CA GLN A 234 16.92 23.50 -1.89
C GLN A 234 17.69 24.76 -1.45
N MET A 235 17.14 25.95 -1.67
CA MET A 235 17.76 27.20 -1.23
C MET A 235 17.93 27.24 0.29
N TYR A 236 16.94 26.75 1.05
CA TYR A 236 17.04 26.65 2.50
C TYR A 236 18.15 25.67 2.93
N CYS A 237 18.27 24.54 2.23
CA CYS A 237 19.32 23.56 2.47
C CYS A 237 20.72 24.12 2.17
N ASP A 238 20.91 24.84 1.07
CA ASP A 238 22.22 25.38 0.69
C ASP A 238 22.72 26.43 1.70
N ASN A 239 21.81 27.20 2.30
CA ASN A 239 22.13 28.23 3.29
C ASN A 239 22.43 27.70 4.70
N ASN A 240 22.14 26.42 4.99
CA ASN A 240 22.33 25.82 6.31
C ASN A 240 23.15 24.54 6.20
N PRO A 241 24.50 24.61 6.08
CA PRO A 241 25.31 23.47 5.65
C PRO A 241 25.46 22.34 6.68
N ARG A 242 25.05 22.52 7.94
CA ARG A 242 25.15 21.46 8.97
C ARG A 242 24.16 20.33 8.66
N LEU A 243 24.66 19.10 8.59
CA LEU A 243 23.87 17.88 8.39
C LEU A 243 23.62 17.24 9.76
N ASP A 244 22.43 17.42 10.30
CA ASP A 244 21.91 16.64 11.42
C ASP A 244 20.94 15.55 10.91
N GLU A 245 20.50 14.69 11.83
CA GLU A 245 19.60 13.57 11.51
C GLU A 245 18.24 14.05 10.99
N GLU A 246 17.73 15.14 11.55
CA GLU A 246 16.48 15.79 11.14
C GLU A 246 16.54 16.20 9.66
N ARG A 247 17.59 16.93 9.29
CA ARG A 247 17.80 17.38 7.92
C ARG A 247 18.00 16.21 6.97
N LEU A 248 18.69 15.15 7.39
CA LEU A 248 18.85 13.95 6.56
C LEU A 248 17.50 13.29 6.25
N LYS A 249 16.61 13.18 7.23
CA LYS A 249 15.23 12.67 7.03
C LYS A 249 14.42 13.56 6.08
N LYS A 250 14.49 14.88 6.27
CA LYS A 250 13.82 15.84 5.37
C LYS A 250 14.33 15.74 3.94
N LEU A 251 15.65 15.68 3.74
CA LEU A 251 16.28 15.51 2.43
C LEU A 251 15.87 14.19 1.76
N GLN A 252 15.71 13.12 2.54
CA GLN A 252 15.20 11.84 2.02
C GLN A 252 13.76 11.99 1.51
N LYS A 253 12.88 12.66 2.25
CA LYS A 253 11.50 12.94 1.82
C LYS A 253 11.44 13.80 0.55
N ILE A 254 12.27 14.85 0.49
CA ILE A 254 12.44 15.70 -0.71
C ILE A 254 12.86 14.85 -1.91
N ARG A 255 13.88 13.99 -1.74
CA ARG A 255 14.35 13.08 -2.78
C ARG A 255 13.24 12.15 -3.26
N ASP A 256 12.48 11.56 -2.36
CA ASP A 256 11.42 10.60 -2.70
C ASP A 256 10.33 11.27 -3.55
N ILE A 257 9.92 12.49 -3.19
CA ILE A 257 8.98 13.31 -3.98
C ILE A 257 9.58 13.67 -5.34
N ALA A 258 10.80 14.19 -5.38
CA ALA A 258 11.45 14.63 -6.61
C ALA A 258 11.68 13.50 -7.63
N LEU A 259 11.93 12.27 -7.16
CA LEU A 259 12.12 11.10 -8.02
C LEU A 259 10.81 10.47 -8.50
N SER A 260 9.76 10.53 -7.67
CA SER A 260 8.56 9.74 -7.90
C SER A 260 7.39 10.55 -8.47
N ALA A 261 7.16 11.76 -7.95
CA ALA A 261 6.03 12.59 -8.37
C ALA A 261 6.05 12.87 -9.90
N PRO A 262 7.19 13.22 -10.54
CA PRO A 262 7.21 13.47 -11.99
C PRO A 262 6.78 12.25 -12.82
N ARG A 263 7.03 11.03 -12.33
CA ARG A 263 6.65 9.78 -13.01
C ARG A 263 5.14 9.56 -13.03
N CYS A 264 4.40 10.29 -12.20
CA CYS A 264 2.94 10.25 -12.16
C CYS A 264 2.28 11.22 -13.16
N TYR A 265 3.06 12.08 -13.84
CA TYR A 265 2.55 13.00 -14.86
C TYR A 265 2.72 12.42 -16.28
N THR A 266 1.72 12.63 -17.13
CA THR A 266 1.72 12.11 -18.51
C THR A 266 2.78 12.79 -19.39
N LYS A 267 2.87 14.11 -19.29
CA LYS A 267 3.82 14.97 -19.99
C LYS A 267 4.51 15.88 -18.98
N ILE A 268 5.82 16.01 -19.12
CA ILE A 268 6.63 16.92 -18.31
C ILE A 268 7.10 18.05 -19.25
N PRO A 269 6.70 19.31 -19.02
CA PRO A 269 7.15 20.43 -19.86
C PRO A 269 8.68 20.57 -19.84
N ALA A 270 9.28 20.93 -20.98
CA ALA A 270 10.74 21.10 -21.09
C ALA A 270 11.29 22.14 -20.09
N LYS A 271 10.50 23.20 -19.81
CA LYS A 271 10.82 24.19 -18.77
C LYS A 271 10.97 23.53 -17.39
N ILE A 272 10.03 22.67 -17.03
CA ILE A 272 10.03 21.93 -15.77
C ILE A 272 11.19 20.93 -15.71
N GLN A 273 11.45 20.20 -16.80
CA GLN A 273 12.61 19.30 -16.88
C GLN A 273 13.93 20.05 -16.63
N LYS A 274 14.08 21.24 -17.23
CA LYS A 274 15.24 22.11 -17.02
C LYS A 274 15.35 22.56 -15.56
N GLN A 275 14.27 23.12 -15.00
CA GLN A 275 14.25 23.60 -13.61
C GLN A 275 14.55 22.47 -12.61
N MET A 276 13.94 21.29 -12.76
CA MET A 276 14.22 20.14 -11.90
C MET A 276 15.66 19.65 -12.03
N THR A 277 16.21 19.63 -13.25
CA THR A 277 17.62 19.27 -13.41
C THR A 277 18.51 20.28 -12.69
N GLU A 278 18.25 21.59 -12.85
CA GLU A 278 19.03 22.67 -12.23
C GLU A 278 19.05 22.59 -10.70
N ILE A 279 17.90 22.30 -10.06
CA ILE A 279 17.79 22.14 -8.59
C ILE A 279 18.80 21.14 -8.06
N PHE A 280 18.97 20.01 -8.76
CA PHE A 280 19.77 18.89 -8.27
C PHE A 280 21.14 18.78 -8.92
N THR A 281 21.50 19.63 -9.90
CA THR A 281 22.84 19.67 -10.52
C THR A 281 23.83 20.61 -9.83
N THR A 282 23.61 20.98 -8.57
CA THR A 282 24.60 21.75 -7.81
C THR A 282 25.91 20.94 -7.62
N ASN A 283 27.04 21.63 -7.43
CA ASN A 283 28.38 21.02 -7.37
C ASN A 283 28.54 19.92 -6.30
N ASN A 284 27.61 19.81 -5.35
CA ASN A 284 27.66 18.90 -4.22
C ASN A 284 26.70 17.69 -4.35
N THR A 285 25.89 17.59 -5.40
CA THR A 285 24.95 16.47 -5.54
C THR A 285 25.62 15.24 -6.17
N PRO A 286 25.49 14.05 -5.58
CA PRO A 286 26.02 12.82 -6.17
C PRO A 286 25.49 12.59 -7.59
N ARG A 287 26.37 12.23 -8.54
CA ARG A 287 25.98 11.99 -9.94
C ARG A 287 24.94 10.88 -10.10
N VAL A 288 24.98 9.87 -9.22
CA VAL A 288 23.96 8.81 -9.18
C VAL A 288 22.57 9.40 -8.99
N LEU A 289 22.41 10.32 -8.04
CA LEU A 289 21.14 11.01 -7.79
C LEU A 289 20.73 11.89 -8.97
N VAL A 290 21.68 12.60 -9.59
CA VAL A 290 21.43 13.37 -10.82
C VAL A 290 20.88 12.47 -11.93
N ASN A 291 21.48 11.29 -12.14
CA ASN A 291 21.02 10.34 -13.14
C ASN A 291 19.65 9.72 -12.78
N GLU A 292 19.36 9.45 -11.51
CA GLU A 292 18.04 8.99 -11.05
C GLU A 292 16.94 10.02 -11.37
N ILE A 293 17.21 11.31 -11.13
CA ILE A 293 16.30 12.42 -11.43
C ILE A 293 16.11 12.57 -12.93
N ARG A 294 17.20 12.53 -13.72
CA ARG A 294 17.11 12.55 -15.18
C ARG A 294 16.26 11.40 -15.70
N GLY A 295 16.41 10.21 -15.14
CA GLY A 295 15.56 9.06 -15.43
C GLY A 295 14.08 9.31 -15.08
N ALA A 296 13.78 9.90 -13.92
CA ALA A 296 12.42 10.29 -13.56
C ALA A 296 11.80 11.33 -14.52
N LEU A 297 12.63 12.20 -15.09
CA LEU A 297 12.24 13.22 -16.08
C LEU A 297 12.20 12.72 -17.53
N ARG A 298 12.51 11.43 -17.77
CA ARG A 298 12.63 10.83 -19.12
C ARG A 298 13.70 11.50 -19.99
N LEU A 299 14.79 11.94 -19.36
CA LEU A 299 15.97 12.51 -20.02
C LEU A 299 17.08 11.46 -20.17
N PRO A 300 17.92 11.53 -21.21
CA PRO A 300 19.06 10.63 -21.36
C PRO A 300 20.05 10.79 -20.20
N SER A 301 20.64 9.69 -19.75
CA SER A 301 21.66 9.69 -18.68
C SER A 301 22.92 10.43 -19.12
N LEU A 302 23.64 11.02 -18.17
CA LEU A 302 24.96 11.58 -18.43
C LEU A 302 25.98 10.43 -18.55
N PRO A 303 27.00 10.53 -19.43
CA PRO A 303 28.03 9.50 -19.56
C PRO A 303 28.83 9.36 -18.26
N GLU A 304 29.02 8.11 -17.81
CA GLU A 304 29.82 7.77 -16.63
C GLU A 304 31.30 8.07 -16.89
N LYS A 305 31.78 9.24 -16.47
CA LYS A 305 33.21 9.43 -16.22
C LYS A 305 33.45 9.17 -14.74
N MET A 306 33.89 7.95 -14.39
CA MET A 306 34.24 7.60 -13.01
C MET A 306 35.25 8.61 -12.46
N SER A 307 34.88 9.31 -11.38
CA SER A 307 35.81 10.06 -10.56
C SER A 307 36.11 9.22 -9.32
N ALA A 308 37.39 9.05 -8.98
CA ALA A 308 37.88 8.28 -7.84
C ALA A 308 37.40 8.79 -6.45
N LEU A 309 36.54 9.82 -6.41
CA LEU A 309 35.90 10.37 -5.21
C LEU A 309 34.47 9.83 -4.96
N GLU A 310 33.92 8.99 -5.85
CA GLU A 310 32.55 8.45 -5.73
C GLU A 310 32.43 7.27 -4.72
N GLU A 311 33.52 6.83 -4.11
CA GLU A 311 33.54 5.65 -3.22
C GLU A 311 32.92 5.89 -1.83
N PHE A 312 32.66 7.14 -1.43
CA PHE A 312 32.04 7.47 -0.14
C PHE A 312 30.50 7.60 -0.17
N ALA A 313 29.86 7.53 -1.34
CA ALA A 313 28.40 7.69 -1.49
C ALA A 313 27.59 6.39 -1.43
N THR A 314 28.24 5.24 -1.19
CA THR A 314 27.56 3.93 -1.00
C THR A 314 27.10 3.67 0.43
N VAL A 315 27.10 4.69 1.30
CA VAL A 315 26.45 4.59 2.61
C VAL A 315 24.93 4.78 2.44
N ARG A 316 24.25 3.64 2.28
CA ARG A 316 22.79 3.42 2.41
C ARG A 316 21.89 3.98 1.31
N SER A 317 21.97 3.37 0.12
CA SER A 317 20.83 3.25 -0.81
C SER A 317 20.00 1.96 -0.59
N ASN A 318 20.10 1.33 0.59
CA ASN A 318 19.26 0.20 1.01
C ASN A 318 18.44 0.55 2.28
N SER A 319 17.57 1.54 2.16
CA SER A 319 16.39 1.72 3.03
C SER A 319 15.43 2.63 2.29
N LEU A 320 14.76 2.12 1.25
CA LEU A 320 13.38 1.69 1.44
C LEU A 320 13.12 0.18 1.38
N TYR A 321 14.10 -0.68 1.07
CA TYR A 321 13.89 -2.13 1.07
C TYR A 321 15.14 -2.91 1.56
N SER A 322 14.91 -3.79 2.55
CA SER A 322 15.79 -4.85 3.08
C SER A 322 17.00 -4.49 3.99
N SER A 323 16.88 -4.89 5.26
CA SER A 323 18.00 -5.15 6.17
C SER A 323 18.77 -6.38 5.70
N ARG A 324 19.96 -6.20 5.11
CA ARG A 324 20.91 -7.29 4.85
C ARG A 324 21.94 -7.38 5.98
N ARG A 325 21.68 -8.24 6.97
CA ARG A 325 22.75 -8.85 7.78
C ARG A 325 23.18 -10.15 7.11
N SER A 326 24.34 -10.14 6.46
CA SER A 326 24.97 -11.36 5.94
C SER A 326 25.79 -12.03 7.06
N TYR A 327 25.32 -13.17 7.56
CA TYR A 327 26.20 -14.12 8.21
C TYR A 327 26.86 -14.95 7.11
N LYS A 328 28.15 -14.67 6.84
CA LYS A 328 29.00 -15.53 6.01
C LYS A 328 29.23 -16.85 6.75
N LEU A 329 28.52 -17.90 6.36
CA LEU A 329 28.90 -19.28 6.71
C LEU A 329 29.93 -19.77 5.68
N ARG A 330 31.14 -20.06 6.16
CA ARG A 330 32.23 -20.71 5.40
C ARG A 330 31.82 -22.15 5.04
N ARG A 331 31.82 -22.47 3.74
CA ARG A 331 32.21 -23.76 3.13
C ARG A 331 32.72 -23.37 1.74
N GLY A 332 33.96 -23.62 1.34
CA GLY A 332 34.65 -24.90 1.38
C GLY A 332 34.84 -25.31 -0.09
N MET A 333 36.07 -25.14 -0.57
CA MET A 333 36.58 -25.37 -1.94
C MET A 333 35.94 -26.51 -2.74
N ALA A 334 35.72 -26.28 -4.04
CA ALA A 334 36.07 -27.21 -5.12
C ALA A 334 36.00 -26.51 -6.50
N THR A 335 37.19 -26.15 -6.98
CA THR A 335 37.70 -26.34 -8.35
C THR A 335 36.78 -26.15 -9.56
N SER A 336 37.02 -25.04 -10.25
CA SER A 336 36.79 -24.83 -11.68
C SER A 336 37.41 -25.94 -12.53
N LEU A 337 36.61 -26.57 -13.40
CA LEU A 337 37.09 -27.33 -14.55
C LEU A 337 36.29 -26.94 -15.79
N ARG A 338 36.95 -26.20 -16.69
CA ARG A 338 36.63 -26.10 -18.12
C ARG A 338 37.13 -27.38 -18.81
N LEU A 339 36.27 -28.03 -19.60
CA LEU A 339 36.63 -29.00 -20.64
C LEU A 339 35.58 -28.79 -21.76
N SER A 340 35.90 -28.12 -22.86
CA SER A 340 36.58 -28.60 -24.08
C SER A 340 35.80 -29.69 -24.82
N GLU A 341 35.42 -29.34 -26.05
CA GLU A 341 34.84 -30.16 -27.11
C GLU A 341 35.66 -31.44 -27.36
N THR A 342 34.96 -32.57 -27.52
CA THR A 342 35.26 -33.69 -28.45
C THR A 342 34.16 -34.75 -28.27
N GLY A 343 33.61 -35.25 -29.38
CA GLY A 343 32.49 -36.21 -29.42
C GLY A 343 32.75 -37.57 -28.77
N PRO A 344 31.77 -38.49 -28.77
CA PRO A 344 31.36 -39.16 -30.01
C PRO A 344 29.85 -39.42 -30.18
N HIS A 345 29.47 -39.68 -31.43
CA HIS A 345 28.15 -40.15 -31.92
C HIS A 345 27.46 -41.21 -31.04
N PRO A 346 26.11 -41.20 -31.07
CA PRO A 346 25.37 -42.45 -31.23
C PRO A 346 24.32 -42.39 -32.37
N LYS A 347 24.49 -43.34 -33.28
CA LYS A 347 23.52 -44.20 -33.98
C LYS A 347 22.19 -43.63 -34.47
N GLN A 348 22.07 -43.67 -35.80
CA GLN A 348 20.83 -43.67 -36.58
C GLN A 348 19.97 -44.88 -36.20
N GLU A 349 18.68 -44.64 -35.94
CA GLU A 349 17.61 -45.63 -36.07
C GLU A 349 16.63 -45.11 -37.14
N GLU A 350 16.14 -46.07 -37.92
CA GLU A 350 15.47 -45.94 -39.22
C GLU A 350 14.07 -45.33 -39.09
N GLU A 351 13.78 -44.30 -39.89
CA GLU A 351 12.42 -43.80 -40.15
C GLU A 351 11.82 -44.58 -41.33
N GLU A 352 10.70 -45.27 -41.09
CA GLU A 352 9.82 -45.75 -42.16
C GLU A 352 8.95 -44.61 -42.69
N GLU A 353 9.01 -44.40 -44.00
CA GLU A 353 8.16 -43.50 -44.78
C GLU A 353 6.70 -43.99 -44.78
N GLU A 354 5.75 -43.13 -44.37
CA GLU A 354 4.37 -43.23 -44.85
C GLU A 354 3.85 -41.89 -45.42
N LYS A 355 3.16 -42.04 -46.55
CA LYS A 355 2.88 -41.03 -47.58
C LYS A 355 1.80 -40.01 -47.18
N GLY A 356 1.98 -38.76 -47.62
CA GLY A 356 1.01 -37.65 -47.50
C GLY A 356 -0.30 -37.88 -48.26
N THR A 357 -1.43 -37.28 -47.85
CA THR A 357 -1.91 -35.91 -48.21
C THR A 357 -3.35 -35.71 -47.64
N PRO A 358 -4.02 -34.54 -47.72
CA PRO A 358 -3.68 -33.22 -47.22
C PRO A 358 -4.79 -32.59 -46.31
N SER A 359 -4.37 -31.62 -45.47
CA SER A 359 -5.11 -30.43 -44.99
C SER A 359 -6.54 -30.54 -44.43
N ILE A 360 -6.69 -30.40 -43.10
CA ILE A 360 -7.77 -29.60 -42.46
C ILE A 360 -7.17 -28.83 -41.27
N GLN A 361 -7.27 -27.51 -41.29
CA GLN A 361 -6.69 -26.52 -40.35
C GLN A 361 -7.33 -26.53 -38.93
N ILE A 362 -7.63 -27.70 -38.36
CA ILE A 362 -8.26 -27.81 -37.03
C ILE A 362 -7.31 -28.43 -35.97
N THR A 363 -6.13 -28.93 -36.38
CA THR A 363 -5.22 -29.69 -35.50
C THR A 363 -4.21 -28.86 -34.70
N GLN A 364 -3.84 -27.65 -35.11
CA GLN A 364 -2.82 -26.85 -34.38
C GLN A 364 -3.27 -26.43 -32.97
N GLN A 365 -4.54 -26.04 -32.78
CA GLN A 365 -5.06 -25.66 -31.46
C GLN A 365 -5.05 -26.81 -30.42
N TYR A 366 -5.11 -28.07 -30.87
CA TYR A 366 -5.11 -29.23 -29.97
C TYR A 366 -3.70 -29.65 -29.54
N GLU A 367 -2.69 -29.45 -30.38
CA GLU A 367 -1.29 -29.69 -30.00
C GLU A 367 -0.78 -28.62 -29.02
N ASP A 368 -1.24 -27.37 -29.15
CA ASP A 368 -0.72 -26.28 -28.32
C ASP A 368 -1.23 -26.30 -26.86
N THR A 369 -2.38 -26.90 -26.57
CA THR A 369 -2.85 -27.07 -25.16
C THR A 369 -2.22 -28.27 -24.46
N PHE A 370 -1.50 -29.12 -25.20
CA PHE A 370 -0.94 -30.38 -24.74
C PHE A 370 0.09 -30.19 -23.61
N PHE A 371 0.91 -29.14 -23.67
CA PHE A 371 1.90 -28.89 -22.63
C PHE A 371 1.26 -28.62 -21.26
N LEU A 372 0.09 -27.97 -21.21
CA LEU A 372 -0.57 -27.62 -19.95
C LEU A 372 -1.04 -28.86 -19.18
N PHE A 373 -1.37 -29.93 -19.90
CA PHE A 373 -1.75 -31.20 -19.29
C PHE A 373 -0.56 -32.14 -19.05
N LYS A 374 0.52 -32.03 -19.84
CA LYS A 374 1.76 -32.80 -19.68
C LYS A 374 2.64 -32.28 -18.53
N GLU A 375 2.79 -30.96 -18.42
CA GLU A 375 3.67 -30.32 -17.46
C GLU A 375 3.13 -30.34 -16.04
N LYS A 376 3.99 -30.24 -15.03
CA LYS A 376 3.55 -30.17 -13.62
C LYS A 376 2.81 -28.85 -13.37
N SER A 377 1.70 -28.88 -12.62
CA SER A 377 0.91 -27.67 -12.29
C SER A 377 1.75 -26.57 -11.61
N SER A 378 2.75 -26.95 -10.82
CA SER A 378 3.69 -26.01 -10.19
C SER A 378 4.58 -25.29 -11.20
N VAL A 379 4.95 -25.93 -12.31
CA VAL A 379 5.76 -25.31 -13.38
C VAL A 379 4.89 -24.29 -14.11
N ILE A 380 3.68 -24.67 -14.50
CA ILE A 380 2.72 -23.78 -15.18
C ILE A 380 2.37 -22.58 -14.28
N ALA A 381 2.15 -22.78 -12.97
CA ALA A 381 1.89 -21.69 -12.03
C ALA A 381 3.02 -20.66 -12.00
N ARG A 382 4.29 -21.10 -12.03
CA ARG A 382 5.45 -20.20 -12.10
C ARG A 382 5.50 -19.45 -13.43
N GLN A 383 5.18 -20.11 -14.54
CA GLN A 383 5.14 -19.46 -15.85
C GLN A 383 3.99 -18.44 -15.92
N LEU A 384 2.82 -18.73 -15.36
CA LEU A 384 1.73 -17.76 -15.23
C LEU A 384 2.13 -16.56 -14.37
N ALA A 385 2.87 -16.77 -13.28
CA ALA A 385 3.37 -15.69 -12.44
C ALA A 385 4.37 -14.78 -13.18
N LEU A 386 5.28 -15.37 -13.98
CA LEU A 386 6.19 -14.61 -14.85
C LEU A 386 5.43 -13.84 -15.94
N PHE A 387 4.42 -14.47 -16.54
CA PHE A 387 3.56 -13.85 -17.55
C PHE A 387 2.79 -12.67 -16.97
N ASP A 388 2.09 -12.84 -15.85
CA ASP A 388 1.34 -11.76 -15.19
C ASP A 388 2.29 -10.64 -14.75
N GLN A 389 3.47 -10.99 -14.23
CA GLN A 389 4.50 -10.00 -13.91
C GLN A 389 4.99 -9.20 -15.13
N LYS A 390 5.13 -9.81 -16.30
CA LYS A 390 5.46 -9.08 -17.54
C LYS A 390 4.34 -8.12 -17.93
N LEU A 391 3.08 -8.51 -17.76
CA LEU A 391 1.94 -7.67 -18.06
C LEU A 391 1.80 -6.51 -17.07
N ILE A 392 1.86 -6.77 -15.77
CA ILE A 392 1.69 -5.74 -14.73
C ILE A 392 2.80 -4.68 -14.82
N LYS A 393 4.02 -5.06 -15.22
CA LYS A 393 5.14 -4.13 -15.47
C LYS A 393 4.90 -3.18 -16.64
N ARG A 394 3.98 -3.50 -17.55
CA ARG A 394 3.57 -2.61 -18.67
C ARG A 394 2.52 -1.59 -18.28
N VAL A 395 1.90 -1.74 -17.10
CA VAL A 395 0.96 -0.75 -16.58
C VAL A 395 1.74 0.49 -16.13
N GLU A 396 1.43 1.61 -16.75
CA GLU A 396 2.18 2.85 -16.53
C GLU A 396 1.83 3.45 -15.16
N LYS A 397 2.84 3.88 -14.39
CA LYS A 397 2.63 4.44 -13.04
C LYS A 397 1.73 5.68 -13.04
N TYR A 398 1.85 6.53 -14.07
CA TYR A 398 0.99 7.70 -14.22
C TYR A 398 -0.48 7.35 -14.52
N ASP A 399 -0.75 6.18 -15.09
CA ASP A 399 -2.13 5.75 -15.34
C ASP A 399 -2.84 5.35 -14.05
N LEU A 400 -2.10 4.80 -13.07
CA LEU A 400 -2.61 4.44 -11.75
C LEU A 400 -3.05 5.67 -10.93
N ALA A 401 -2.42 6.82 -11.17
CA ALA A 401 -2.66 8.07 -10.46
C ALA A 401 -3.74 8.97 -11.13
N LYS A 402 -4.43 8.47 -12.17
CA LYS A 402 -5.49 9.22 -12.85
C LYS A 402 -6.86 9.01 -12.22
N GLU A 403 -7.70 10.03 -12.35
CA GLU A 403 -9.08 9.99 -11.87
C GLU A 403 -9.97 8.96 -12.59
N GLN A 404 -9.59 8.51 -13.79
CA GLN A 404 -10.30 7.48 -14.56
C GLN A 404 -9.36 6.33 -14.91
N VAL A 405 -8.84 5.65 -13.89
CA VAL A 405 -7.88 4.53 -14.02
C VAL A 405 -8.38 3.41 -14.94
N ASP A 406 -9.68 3.11 -14.91
CA ASP A 406 -10.34 2.08 -15.72
C ASP A 406 -10.36 2.40 -17.22
N LYS A 407 -10.14 3.66 -17.60
CA LYS A 407 -10.08 4.11 -18.99
C LYS A 407 -8.66 4.30 -19.52
N CYS A 408 -7.67 4.02 -18.69
CA CYS A 408 -6.28 4.18 -19.08
C CYS A 408 -5.84 3.04 -20.00
N LYS A 409 -5.15 3.38 -21.11
CA LYS A 409 -4.80 2.41 -22.14
C LYS A 409 -3.97 1.25 -21.61
N SER A 410 -2.96 1.52 -20.77
CA SER A 410 -2.10 0.47 -20.22
C SER A 410 -2.87 -0.47 -19.29
N VAL A 411 -3.82 0.07 -18.51
CA VAL A 411 -4.74 -0.68 -17.66
C VAL A 411 -5.72 -1.52 -18.48
N GLN A 412 -6.31 -0.95 -19.52
CA GLN A 412 -7.23 -1.67 -20.41
C GLN A 412 -6.54 -2.83 -21.13
N GLN A 413 -5.33 -2.62 -21.62
CA GLN A 413 -4.51 -3.68 -22.22
C GLN A 413 -4.23 -4.80 -21.22
N TYR A 414 -3.94 -4.47 -19.96
CA TYR A 414 -3.78 -5.49 -18.93
C TYR A 414 -5.05 -6.31 -18.72
N VAL A 415 -6.21 -5.64 -18.59
CA VAL A 415 -7.52 -6.29 -18.48
C VAL A 415 -7.84 -7.19 -19.67
N GLU A 416 -7.59 -6.73 -20.90
CA GLU A 416 -7.80 -7.51 -22.12
C GLU A 416 -6.97 -8.80 -22.12
N ASN A 417 -5.70 -8.74 -21.70
CA ASN A 417 -4.86 -9.94 -21.58
C ASN A 417 -5.39 -10.90 -20.50
N LEU A 418 -5.84 -10.39 -19.35
CA LEU A 418 -6.44 -11.23 -18.32
C LEU A 418 -7.73 -11.91 -18.80
N GLN A 419 -8.55 -11.22 -19.60
CA GLN A 419 -9.77 -11.80 -20.18
C GLN A 419 -9.46 -12.97 -21.12
N ARG A 420 -8.42 -12.85 -21.96
CA ARG A 420 -7.99 -13.95 -22.84
C ARG A 420 -7.52 -15.17 -22.06
N ILE A 421 -6.80 -14.97 -20.96
CA ILE A 421 -6.42 -16.06 -20.04
C ILE A 421 -7.65 -16.70 -19.40
N GLU A 422 -8.64 -15.91 -19.01
CA GLU A 422 -9.90 -16.42 -18.46
C GLU A 422 -10.69 -17.25 -19.48
N GLU A 423 -10.83 -16.75 -20.71
CA GLU A 423 -11.47 -17.46 -21.83
C GLU A 423 -10.72 -18.76 -22.15
N PHE A 424 -9.39 -18.71 -22.20
CA PHE A 424 -8.54 -19.89 -22.36
C PHE A 424 -8.82 -20.95 -21.28
N PHE A 425 -8.84 -20.58 -19.99
CA PHE A 425 -9.11 -21.52 -18.91
C PHE A 425 -10.54 -22.07 -18.93
N LEU A 426 -11.52 -21.26 -19.35
CA LEU A 426 -12.87 -21.75 -19.60
C LEU A 426 -12.82 -22.82 -20.68
N ASP A 427 -12.19 -22.54 -21.82
CA ASP A 427 -12.15 -23.44 -22.96
C ASP A 427 -11.46 -24.76 -22.65
N ILE A 428 -10.35 -24.78 -21.91
CA ILE A 428 -9.66 -26.06 -21.63
C ILE A 428 -10.32 -26.89 -20.52
N THR A 429 -11.17 -26.28 -19.69
CA THR A 429 -11.81 -26.96 -18.56
C THR A 429 -13.15 -27.56 -18.99
N LYS A 430 -13.11 -28.71 -19.67
CA LYS A 430 -14.30 -29.36 -20.26
C LYS A 430 -14.71 -30.67 -19.58
N ASP A 431 -13.81 -31.28 -18.81
CA ASP A 431 -14.00 -32.62 -18.26
C ASP A 431 -13.40 -32.74 -16.85
N LYS A 432 -13.56 -33.91 -16.23
CA LYS A 432 -13.07 -34.16 -14.88
C LYS A 432 -11.55 -34.03 -14.75
N LYS A 433 -10.79 -34.55 -15.72
CA LYS A 433 -9.31 -34.54 -15.68
C LYS A 433 -8.80 -33.11 -15.81
N SER A 434 -9.38 -32.34 -16.72
CA SER A 434 -9.03 -30.92 -16.88
C SER A 434 -9.44 -30.10 -15.66
N LEU A 435 -10.62 -30.35 -15.09
CA LEU A 435 -11.06 -29.74 -13.83
C LEU A 435 -10.11 -30.03 -12.66
N GLU A 436 -9.72 -31.29 -12.43
CA GLU A 436 -8.76 -31.65 -11.37
C GLU A 436 -7.40 -30.96 -11.56
N LYS A 437 -6.95 -30.84 -12.82
CA LYS A 437 -5.70 -30.17 -13.17
C LYS A 437 -5.73 -28.68 -12.87
N VAL A 438 -6.83 -28.00 -13.24
CA VAL A 438 -7.01 -26.55 -13.06
C VAL A 438 -7.22 -26.20 -11.58
N ILE A 439 -7.93 -27.02 -10.80
CA ILE A 439 -8.00 -26.87 -9.33
C ILE A 439 -6.60 -26.85 -8.72
N LYS A 440 -5.79 -27.87 -9.07
CA LYS A 440 -4.41 -27.97 -8.58
C LYS A 440 -3.56 -26.76 -8.99
N LEU A 441 -3.74 -26.29 -10.23
CA LEU A 441 -3.04 -25.13 -10.75
C LEU A 441 -3.38 -23.86 -9.95
N GLY A 442 -4.66 -23.60 -9.68
CA GLY A 442 -5.10 -22.47 -8.87
C GLY A 442 -4.49 -22.49 -7.46
N CYS A 443 -4.42 -23.65 -6.82
CA CYS A 443 -3.73 -23.81 -5.53
C CYS A 443 -2.24 -23.49 -5.66
N CYS A 444 -1.55 -24.02 -6.67
CA CYS A 444 -0.14 -23.74 -6.89
C CYS A 444 0.14 -22.24 -7.10
N CYS A 445 -0.72 -21.50 -7.81
CA CYS A 445 -0.61 -20.04 -7.94
C CYS A 445 -0.76 -19.34 -6.57
N SER A 446 -1.75 -19.74 -5.77
CA SER A 446 -1.96 -19.18 -4.43
C SER A 446 -0.78 -19.44 -3.49
N ASP A 447 -0.17 -20.63 -3.56
CA ASP A 447 0.97 -21.02 -2.72
C ASP A 447 2.22 -20.17 -2.99
N ILE A 448 2.38 -19.67 -4.22
CA ILE A 448 3.50 -18.79 -4.62
C ILE A 448 3.14 -17.30 -4.58
N ASN A 449 2.06 -16.92 -3.91
CA ASN A 449 1.56 -15.53 -3.82
C ASN A 449 1.23 -14.87 -5.17
N GLU A 450 0.98 -15.68 -6.20
CA GLU A 450 0.28 -15.24 -7.40
C GLU A 450 -1.22 -15.35 -7.10
N MET A 451 -1.81 -14.27 -6.56
CA MET A 451 -3.21 -14.27 -6.18
C MET A 451 -4.15 -13.91 -7.33
N ASN A 452 -3.67 -13.20 -8.35
CA ASN A 452 -4.50 -12.76 -9.48
C ASN A 452 -4.91 -13.92 -10.37
N MET A 453 -3.94 -14.71 -10.82
CA MET A 453 -4.13 -15.94 -11.59
C MET A 453 -4.84 -17.00 -10.77
N ALA A 454 -4.54 -17.13 -9.47
CA ALA A 454 -5.29 -18.02 -8.59
C ALA A 454 -6.78 -17.63 -8.50
N HIS A 455 -7.08 -16.34 -8.38
CA HIS A 455 -8.46 -15.83 -8.33
C HIS A 455 -9.18 -15.96 -9.68
N LEU A 456 -8.49 -15.69 -10.79
CA LEU A 456 -9.02 -15.86 -12.14
C LEU A 456 -9.39 -17.33 -12.37
N ILE A 457 -8.47 -18.26 -12.07
CA ILE A 457 -8.73 -19.69 -12.14
C ILE A 457 -9.87 -20.09 -11.21
N PHE A 458 -9.90 -19.58 -9.97
CA PHE A 458 -11.01 -19.82 -9.06
C PHE A 458 -12.36 -19.36 -9.64
N SER A 459 -12.40 -18.21 -10.29
CA SER A 459 -13.61 -17.68 -10.95
C SER A 459 -14.08 -18.60 -12.08
N VAL A 460 -13.16 -19.14 -12.86
CA VAL A 460 -13.44 -20.17 -13.89
C VAL A 460 -14.01 -21.43 -13.24
N LEU A 461 -13.40 -21.90 -12.15
CA LEU A 461 -13.83 -23.11 -11.43
C LEU A 461 -15.24 -22.96 -10.83
N VAL A 462 -15.60 -21.77 -10.34
CA VAL A 462 -16.96 -21.50 -9.85
C VAL A 462 -17.97 -21.66 -10.99
N ARG A 463 -17.71 -21.07 -12.16
CA ARG A 463 -18.62 -21.24 -13.33
C ARG A 463 -18.71 -22.70 -13.77
N ARG A 464 -17.56 -23.36 -13.90
CA ARG A 464 -17.49 -24.78 -14.31
C ARG A 464 -18.08 -25.74 -13.28
N SER A 465 -18.17 -25.36 -11.99
CA SER A 465 -18.84 -26.19 -10.98
C SER A 465 -20.34 -26.32 -11.23
N ILE A 466 -20.94 -25.36 -11.95
CA ILE A 466 -22.34 -25.39 -12.37
C ILE A 466 -22.45 -26.19 -13.67
N ASP A 467 -21.67 -25.80 -14.69
CA ASP A 467 -21.70 -26.44 -16.03
C ASP A 467 -21.35 -27.94 -15.97
N LEU A 468 -20.38 -28.31 -15.14
CA LEU A 468 -19.81 -29.66 -14.99
C LEU A 468 -20.17 -30.26 -13.63
N SER A 469 -21.38 -30.03 -13.14
CA SER A 469 -21.81 -30.39 -11.78
C SER A 469 -21.60 -31.89 -11.44
N GLU A 470 -21.84 -32.80 -12.39
CA GLU A 470 -21.62 -34.24 -12.19
C GLU A 470 -20.14 -34.60 -12.09
N GLN A 471 -19.30 -34.02 -12.96
CA GLN A 471 -17.85 -34.19 -12.89
C GLN A 471 -17.32 -33.65 -11.56
N PHE A 472 -17.85 -32.50 -11.12
CA PHE A 472 -17.50 -31.86 -9.85
C PHE A 472 -17.88 -32.72 -8.63
N LYS A 473 -19.09 -33.30 -8.61
CA LYS A 473 -19.52 -34.26 -7.58
C LYS A 473 -18.62 -35.49 -7.54
N SER A 474 -18.12 -35.94 -8.70
CA SER A 474 -17.25 -37.10 -8.83
C SER A 474 -15.78 -36.84 -8.46
N LEU A 475 -15.39 -35.59 -8.16
CA LEU A 475 -14.01 -35.24 -7.80
C LEU A 475 -13.51 -36.05 -6.60
N ARG A 476 -12.22 -36.38 -6.62
CA ARG A 476 -11.55 -37.02 -5.47
C ARG A 476 -11.57 -36.09 -4.26
N LYS A 477 -11.58 -36.68 -3.05
CA LYS A 477 -11.62 -35.94 -1.78
C LYS A 477 -10.54 -34.86 -1.69
N GLU A 478 -9.29 -35.21 -2.01
CA GLU A 478 -8.14 -34.29 -2.02
C GLU A 478 -8.39 -33.05 -2.92
N ARG A 479 -8.96 -33.25 -4.12
CA ARG A 479 -9.25 -32.16 -5.07
C ARG A 479 -10.41 -31.29 -4.60
N LYS A 480 -11.40 -31.87 -3.92
CA LYS A 480 -12.47 -31.10 -3.27
C LYS A 480 -11.93 -30.24 -2.13
N GLU A 481 -11.00 -30.77 -1.33
CA GLU A 481 -10.36 -30.01 -0.25
C GLU A 481 -9.53 -28.84 -0.79
N GLU A 482 -8.78 -29.05 -1.87
CA GLU A 482 -8.05 -27.98 -2.58
C GLU A 482 -8.99 -26.90 -3.12
N TYR A 483 -10.08 -27.29 -3.80
CA TYR A 483 -11.09 -26.34 -4.24
C TYR A 483 -11.68 -25.55 -3.08
N ASN A 484 -12.00 -26.21 -1.96
CA ASN A 484 -12.54 -25.55 -0.77
C ASN A 484 -11.53 -24.56 -0.15
N LYS A 485 -10.22 -24.83 -0.24
CA LYS A 485 -9.19 -23.87 0.17
C LYS A 485 -9.23 -22.61 -0.70
N LEU A 486 -9.35 -22.76 -2.01
CA LEU A 486 -9.50 -21.62 -2.93
C LEU A 486 -10.80 -20.84 -2.65
N TYR A 487 -11.91 -21.56 -2.47
CA TYR A 487 -13.21 -20.98 -2.15
C TYR A 487 -13.17 -20.19 -0.83
N SER A 488 -12.53 -20.74 0.21
CA SER A 488 -12.38 -20.05 1.48
C SER A 488 -11.48 -18.81 1.35
N LEU A 489 -10.37 -18.91 0.63
CA LEU A 489 -9.44 -17.81 0.44
C LEU A 489 -10.09 -16.62 -0.29
N PHE A 490 -10.82 -16.90 -1.37
CA PHE A 490 -11.46 -15.91 -2.24
C PHE A 490 -12.96 -15.77 -1.98
N SER A 491 -13.43 -16.17 -0.80
CA SER A 491 -14.83 -15.97 -0.43
C SER A 491 -15.14 -14.48 -0.43
N ILE A 492 -16.27 -14.10 -1.03
CA ILE A 492 -16.76 -12.72 -1.03
C ILE A 492 -17.20 -12.24 0.36
N ASP A 493 -17.33 -13.16 1.31
CA ASP A 493 -17.73 -12.87 2.69
C ASP A 493 -16.85 -11.77 3.30
N LYS A 494 -17.51 -10.81 3.95
CA LYS A 494 -16.84 -9.65 4.59
C LYS A 494 -15.86 -8.94 3.64
N ASN A 495 -16.22 -8.81 2.36
CA ASN A 495 -15.42 -8.17 1.33
C ASN A 495 -14.03 -8.82 1.15
N ASN A 496 -13.99 -10.14 0.96
CA ASN A 496 -12.74 -10.89 0.74
C ASN A 496 -11.76 -10.79 1.90
N ALA A 497 -12.26 -10.82 3.14
CA ALA A 497 -11.46 -10.57 4.34
C ALA A 497 -10.27 -11.55 4.48
N ILE A 498 -10.44 -12.82 4.12
CA ILE A 498 -9.38 -13.84 4.24
C ILE A 498 -8.23 -13.53 3.28
N TYR A 499 -8.50 -13.33 1.99
CA TYR A 499 -7.52 -12.86 1.02
C TYR A 499 -6.82 -11.56 1.47
N ARG A 500 -7.59 -10.55 1.88
CA ARG A 500 -7.03 -9.25 2.29
C ARG A 500 -6.12 -9.38 3.52
N ASN A 501 -6.48 -10.23 4.48
CA ASN A 501 -5.63 -10.50 5.64
C ASN A 501 -4.37 -11.28 5.26
N ARG A 502 -4.48 -12.24 4.33
CA ARG A 502 -3.30 -12.94 3.79
C ARG A 502 -2.34 -12.00 3.09
N LEU A 503 -2.83 -11.00 2.35
CA LEU A 503 -1.95 -10.03 1.70
C LEU A 503 -1.16 -9.17 2.69
N LYS A 504 -1.78 -8.80 3.82
CA LYS A 504 -1.14 -7.96 4.87
C LYS A 504 0.04 -8.64 5.57
N ILE A 505 0.04 -9.98 5.64
CA ILE A 505 1.12 -10.73 6.30
C ILE A 505 2.30 -11.01 5.38
N ILE A 506 2.15 -10.84 4.06
CA ILE A 506 3.24 -11.02 3.11
C ILE A 506 4.17 -9.80 3.23
N PRO A 507 5.48 -9.98 3.50
CA PRO A 507 6.43 -8.88 3.52
C PRO A 507 6.46 -8.12 2.18
N PRO A 508 6.58 -6.78 2.19
CA PRO A 508 6.70 -6.00 0.96
C PRO A 508 7.88 -6.39 0.06
N THR A 509 8.91 -7.03 0.61
CA THR A 509 10.11 -7.52 -0.10
C THR A 509 9.92 -8.89 -0.76
N GLU A 510 8.72 -9.47 -0.69
CA GLU A 510 8.42 -10.78 -1.25
C GLU A 510 7.58 -10.63 -2.52
N ALA A 511 7.97 -11.37 -3.57
CA ALA A 511 7.27 -11.37 -4.85
C ALA A 511 5.82 -11.82 -4.69
N ARG A 512 4.90 -11.02 -5.22
CA ARG A 512 3.46 -11.25 -5.14
C ARG A 512 2.72 -10.48 -6.23
N ILE A 513 1.55 -10.95 -6.59
CA ILE A 513 0.59 -10.22 -7.43
C ILE A 513 -0.77 -10.24 -6.74
N ILE A 514 -1.36 -9.04 -6.60
CA ILE A 514 -2.67 -8.83 -5.98
C ILE A 514 -3.81 -9.20 -6.93
N VAL A 515 -4.99 -9.53 -6.40
CA VAL A 515 -6.19 -9.73 -7.21
C VAL A 515 -6.59 -8.39 -7.84
N PHE A 516 -6.33 -8.24 -9.14
CA PHE A 516 -6.43 -6.96 -9.82
C PHE A 516 -7.87 -6.44 -9.86
N SER A 517 -8.86 -7.32 -10.02
CA SER A 517 -10.28 -6.95 -10.02
C SER A 517 -10.75 -6.34 -8.70
N LEU A 518 -10.26 -6.86 -7.56
CA LEU A 518 -10.55 -6.30 -6.23
C LEU A 518 -9.85 -4.97 -6.03
N TRP A 519 -8.59 -4.84 -6.47
CA TRP A 519 -7.86 -3.59 -6.45
C TRP A 519 -8.56 -2.51 -7.30
N MET A 520 -9.00 -2.85 -8.51
CA MET A 520 -9.76 -1.96 -9.39
C MET A 520 -11.08 -1.52 -8.76
N LYS A 521 -11.82 -2.43 -8.10
CA LYS A 521 -13.04 -2.09 -7.37
C LYS A 521 -12.77 -1.08 -6.26
N ASP A 522 -11.71 -1.28 -5.48
CA ASP A 522 -11.29 -0.34 -4.44
C ASP A 522 -10.96 1.04 -5.06
N MET A 523 -10.20 1.08 -6.15
CA MET A 523 -9.81 2.32 -6.83
C MET A 523 -11.02 3.08 -7.43
N ILE A 524 -11.95 2.38 -8.07
CA ILE A 524 -13.19 2.98 -8.59
C ILE A 524 -14.02 3.57 -7.44
N SER A 525 -14.13 2.85 -6.31
CA SER A 525 -14.86 3.35 -5.14
C SER A 525 -14.21 4.63 -4.58
N LEU A 526 -12.88 4.72 -4.59
CA LEU A 526 -12.15 5.92 -4.17
C LEU A 526 -12.32 7.11 -5.13
N GLN A 527 -12.62 6.86 -6.41
CA GLN A 527 -12.91 7.92 -7.38
C GLN A 527 -14.28 8.59 -7.17
N GLU A 528 -15.21 7.91 -6.48
CA GLU A 528 -16.54 8.45 -6.17
C GLU A 528 -16.50 9.46 -5.02
N ILE A 529 -15.44 9.46 -4.20
CA ILE A 529 -15.20 10.42 -3.12
C ILE A 529 -14.53 11.64 -3.74
N ASN A 530 -14.83 12.89 -3.38
CA ASN A 530 -14.15 14.07 -3.95
C ASN A 530 -12.71 14.27 -3.42
N VAL A 531 -11.78 14.73 -4.28
CA VAL A 531 -10.42 15.13 -3.86
C VAL A 531 -10.48 16.46 -3.14
N HIS A 532 -11.24 17.40 -3.69
CA HIS A 532 -11.36 18.75 -3.16
C HIS A 532 -12.67 18.90 -2.39
N LEU A 533 -12.58 19.48 -1.20
CA LEU A 533 -13.68 19.86 -0.31
C LEU A 533 -13.63 21.38 -0.16
N GLY A 534 -14.17 22.09 -1.16
CA GLY A 534 -13.92 23.52 -1.32
C GLY A 534 -12.44 23.78 -1.68
N ASP A 535 -11.78 24.63 -0.90
CA ASP A 535 -10.37 24.98 -1.08
C ASP A 535 -9.39 23.99 -0.41
N HIS A 536 -9.90 22.99 0.31
CA HIS A 536 -9.09 21.99 1.01
C HIS A 536 -9.10 20.63 0.31
N LEU A 537 -8.12 19.80 0.64
CA LEU A 537 -7.92 18.45 0.14
C LEU A 537 -8.51 17.41 1.10
N ASN A 538 -9.22 16.42 0.58
CA ASN A 538 -9.67 15.25 1.32
C ASN A 538 -8.49 14.30 1.58
N ILE A 539 -7.89 14.40 2.76
CA ILE A 539 -6.68 13.66 3.10
C ILE A 539 -6.93 12.16 3.22
N ASN A 540 -8.12 11.75 3.66
CA ASN A 540 -8.45 10.32 3.70
C ASN A 540 -8.54 9.71 2.30
N ARG A 541 -9.15 10.39 1.31
CA ARG A 541 -9.17 9.93 -0.10
C ARG A 541 -7.75 9.80 -0.65
N LEU A 542 -6.92 10.82 -0.46
CA LEU A 542 -5.55 10.85 -0.97
C LEU A 542 -4.68 9.76 -0.34
N ARG A 543 -4.76 9.60 0.97
CA ARG A 543 -4.04 8.55 1.72
C ARG A 543 -4.43 7.14 1.23
N LEU A 544 -5.72 6.86 1.12
CA LEU A 544 -6.19 5.54 0.67
C LEU A 544 -5.77 5.26 -0.78
N SER A 545 -5.86 6.25 -1.66
CA SER A 545 -5.39 6.14 -3.04
C SER A 545 -3.88 5.86 -3.10
N ALA A 546 -3.07 6.60 -2.34
CA ALA A 546 -1.62 6.40 -2.27
C ALA A 546 -1.26 4.98 -1.76
N MET A 547 -1.95 4.50 -0.73
CA MET A 547 -1.77 3.14 -0.23
C MET A 547 -2.07 2.08 -1.30
N LYS A 548 -3.18 2.25 -2.04
CA LYS A 548 -3.58 1.32 -3.11
C LYS A 548 -2.59 1.32 -4.27
N ILE A 549 -2.15 2.49 -4.72
CA ILE A 549 -1.14 2.58 -5.79
C ILE A 549 0.17 1.95 -5.34
N ASN A 550 0.59 2.15 -4.08
CA ASN A 550 1.77 1.50 -3.54
C ASN A 550 1.65 -0.04 -3.51
N GLU A 551 0.49 -0.58 -3.11
CA GLU A 551 0.23 -2.04 -3.17
C GLU A 551 0.48 -2.59 -4.60
N PHE A 552 0.05 -1.86 -5.63
CA PHE A 552 0.25 -2.24 -7.03
C PHE A 552 1.73 -2.11 -7.46
N ILE A 553 2.40 -1.02 -7.08
CA ILE A 553 3.81 -0.79 -7.40
C ILE A 553 4.72 -1.86 -6.77
N ILE A 554 4.41 -2.34 -5.56
CA ILE A 554 5.15 -3.46 -4.96
C ILE A 554 5.11 -4.69 -5.88
N CYS A 555 3.94 -4.99 -6.48
CA CYS A 555 3.80 -6.11 -7.41
C CYS A 555 4.63 -5.92 -8.69
N GLN A 556 4.82 -4.67 -9.14
CA GLN A 556 5.68 -4.37 -10.30
C GLN A 556 7.17 -4.53 -10.01
N ASN A 557 7.60 -4.19 -8.80
CA ASN A 557 9.01 -4.12 -8.43
C ASN A 557 9.57 -5.48 -7.99
N GLU A 558 8.82 -6.24 -7.20
CA GLU A 558 9.31 -7.50 -6.62
C GLU A 558 9.20 -8.66 -7.61
N ALA A 559 10.35 -9.07 -8.16
CA ALA A 559 10.43 -10.06 -9.21
C ALA A 559 10.28 -11.50 -8.71
N PHE A 560 9.51 -12.32 -9.44
CA PHE A 560 9.55 -13.77 -9.23
C PHE A 560 10.87 -14.33 -9.77
N MET A 561 11.60 -15.05 -8.93
CA MET A 561 12.91 -15.62 -9.27
C MET A 561 12.74 -17.04 -9.83
N TYR A 562 12.06 -17.15 -10.98
CA TYR A 562 11.87 -18.43 -11.68
C TYR A 562 12.55 -18.41 -13.04
N GLU A 563 12.98 -19.58 -13.49
CA GLU A 563 13.47 -19.76 -14.86
C GLU A 563 12.30 -19.69 -15.84
N GLU A 564 12.51 -18.91 -16.90
CA GLU A 564 11.54 -18.74 -17.97
C GLU A 564 11.57 -19.96 -18.91
N ASN A 565 10.40 -20.51 -19.23
CA ASN A 565 10.25 -21.44 -20.34
C ASN A 565 9.68 -20.67 -21.52
N GLU A 566 10.52 -20.41 -22.53
CA GLU A 566 10.17 -19.57 -23.68
C GLU A 566 8.98 -20.10 -24.47
N GLU A 567 8.85 -21.42 -24.62
CA GLU A 567 7.73 -22.04 -25.34
C GLU A 567 6.40 -21.74 -24.63
N ILE A 568 6.35 -21.93 -23.31
CA ILE A 568 5.15 -21.67 -22.50
C ILE A 568 4.83 -20.17 -22.47
N GLN A 569 5.84 -19.31 -22.34
CA GLN A 569 5.64 -17.86 -22.35
C GLN A 569 5.14 -17.35 -23.70
N ASN A 570 5.75 -17.81 -24.80
CA ASN A 570 5.32 -17.45 -26.15
C ASN A 570 3.88 -17.90 -26.40
N TYR A 571 3.51 -19.08 -25.91
CA TYR A 571 2.13 -19.54 -25.95
C TYR A 571 1.19 -18.58 -25.23
N PHE A 572 1.42 -18.28 -23.94
CA PHE A 572 0.56 -17.36 -23.20
C PHE A 572 0.50 -15.96 -23.80
N MET A 573 1.59 -15.49 -24.40
CA MET A 573 1.66 -14.21 -25.10
C MET A 573 0.93 -14.19 -26.44
N SER A 574 0.67 -15.37 -27.03
CA SER A 574 -0.03 -15.51 -28.31
C SER A 574 -1.55 -15.63 -28.20
N LEU A 575 -2.06 -15.88 -26.99
CA LEU A 575 -3.50 -15.86 -26.66
C LEU A 575 -4.09 -14.47 -26.91
#